data_AF-A0A9X8VC40-F1
#
_entry.id   AF-A0A9X8VC40-F1
#
_cell.length_a   1.000
_cell.length_b   1.000
_cell.length_c   1.000
_cell.angle_alpha   90.00
_cell.angle_beta   90.00
_cell.angle_gamma   90.00
#
_symmetry.space_group_name_H-M   'P 1'
#
loop_
_entity.id
_entity.type
_entity.pdbx_description
1 polymer ?
#
loop_
_entity_poly.entity_id
_entity_poly.type
_entity_poly.pdbx_seq_one_letter_code
_entity_poly.pdbx_strand_id
1 'polypeptide(L)'
;MVTSYPDENARLRAQLLEQQNTLRQMAEYNRLLSKRVAAYASEINRLKALVAKLQRMQFGKSSEKLREKTQRQVREAEERINTLQEELAETLGEQHDPALP
;
A
#
# COMPACT_ATOMS: atom_id res chain seq x y z
N MET A 1 -23.78 27.67 -36.58
CA MET A 1 -22.44 28.20 -36.91
C MET A 1 -21.54 27.02 -37.20
N VAL A 2 -20.96 26.94 -38.39
CA VAL A 2 -19.99 25.89 -38.73
C VAL A 2 -18.69 26.25 -38.01
N THR A 3 -18.28 25.43 -37.05
CA THR A 3 -16.96 25.56 -36.42
C THR A 3 -15.90 25.46 -37.51
N SER A 4 -15.02 26.46 -37.60
CA SER A 4 -13.97 26.48 -38.62
C SER A 4 -12.96 25.37 -38.32
N TYR A 5 -12.43 24.69 -39.35
CA TYR A 5 -11.44 23.61 -39.20
C TYR A 5 -10.26 23.92 -38.24
N PRO A 6 -9.73 25.15 -38.16
CA PRO A 6 -8.71 25.53 -37.18
C PRO A 6 -9.19 25.46 -35.72
N ASP A 7 -10.46 25.84 -35.45
CA ASP A 7 -11.02 25.85 -34.09
C ASP A 7 -11.23 24.42 -33.57
N GLU A 8 -11.68 23.52 -34.43
CA GLU A 8 -11.82 22.09 -34.11
C GLU A 8 -10.45 21.44 -33.85
N ASN A 9 -9.43 21.78 -34.64
CA ASN A 9 -8.06 21.34 -34.41
C ASN A 9 -7.51 21.83 -33.06
N ALA A 10 -7.77 23.09 -32.71
CA ALA A 10 -7.36 23.66 -31.42
C ALA A 10 -8.04 22.92 -30.25
N ARG A 11 -9.34 22.64 -30.37
CA ARG A 11 -10.10 21.87 -29.37
C ARG A 11 -9.55 20.46 -29.19
N LEU A 12 -9.28 19.73 -30.28
CA LEU A 12 -8.74 18.37 -30.21
C LEU A 12 -7.34 18.34 -29.57
N ARG A 13 -6.50 19.34 -29.86
CA ARG A 13 -5.17 19.47 -29.23
C ARG A 13 -5.27 19.76 -27.73
N ALA A 14 -6.21 20.61 -27.33
CA ALA A 14 -6.46 20.88 -25.91
C ALA A 14 -6.92 19.62 -25.17
N GLN A 15 -7.85 18.86 -25.77
CA GLN A 15 -8.32 17.59 -25.20
C GLN A 15 -7.20 16.54 -25.11
N LEU A 16 -6.36 16.43 -26.13
CA LEU A 16 -5.21 15.52 -26.10
C LEU A 16 -4.21 15.90 -24.99
N LEU A 17 -3.95 17.20 -24.81
CA LEU A 17 -3.08 17.70 -23.75
C LEU A 17 -3.64 17.37 -22.36
N GLU A 18 -4.94 17.56 -22.17
CA GLU A 18 -5.64 17.21 -20.93
C GLU A 18 -5.51 15.71 -20.63
N GLN A 19 -5.79 14.84 -21.61
CA GLN A 19 -5.62 13.40 -21.45
C GLN A 19 -4.18 13.00 -21.12
N GLN A 20 -3.18 13.62 -21.75
CA GLN A 20 -1.77 13.37 -21.42
C GLN A 20 -1.42 13.79 -19.99
N ASN A 21 -2.00 14.90 -19.51
CA ASN A 21 -1.79 15.34 -18.14
C ASN A 21 -2.44 14.39 -17.13
N THR A 22 -3.67 13.94 -17.37
CA THR A 22 -4.34 12.93 -16.55
C THR A 22 -3.53 11.63 -16.49
N LEU A 23 -3.03 11.15 -17.63
CA LEU A 23 -2.18 9.95 -17.68
C LEU A 23 -0.90 10.10 -16.86
N ARG A 24 -0.26 11.28 -16.89
CA ARG A 24 0.92 11.57 -16.05
C ARG A 24 0.58 11.55 -14.57
N GLN A 25 -0.54 12.15 -14.17
CA GLN A 25 -0.99 12.16 -12.78
C GLN A 25 -1.27 10.73 -12.28
N MET A 26 -1.97 9.93 -13.08
CA MET A 26 -2.22 8.52 -12.75
C MET A 26 -0.93 7.70 -12.65
N ALA A 27 0.05 7.96 -13.51
CA ALA A 27 1.34 7.27 -13.45
C ALA A 27 2.11 7.60 -12.16
N GLU A 28 2.15 8.86 -11.75
CA GLU A 28 2.78 9.27 -10.48
C GLU A 28 2.02 8.72 -9.26
N TYR A 29 0.69 8.74 -9.29
CA TYR A 29 -0.12 8.12 -8.25
C TYR A 29 0.19 6.61 -8.11
N ASN A 30 0.17 5.87 -9.22
CA ASN A 30 0.50 4.43 -9.22
C ASN A 30 1.92 4.17 -8.73
N ARG A 31 2.87 5.05 -9.05
CA ARG A 31 4.25 4.96 -8.56
C ARG A 31 4.32 5.14 -7.04
N LEU A 32 3.64 6.14 -6.49
CA LEU A 32 3.59 6.39 -5.04
C LEU A 32 2.89 5.24 -4.31
N LEU A 33 1.77 4.76 -4.85
CA LEU A 33 1.06 3.62 -4.32
C LEU A 33 1.93 2.36 -4.30
N SER A 34 2.63 2.07 -5.40
CA SER A 34 3.55 0.93 -5.49
C SER A 34 4.63 0.99 -4.42
N LYS A 35 5.17 2.18 -4.11
CA LYS A 35 6.13 2.36 -3.01
C LYS A 35 5.49 2.08 -1.66
N ARG A 36 4.28 2.57 -1.41
CA ARG A 36 3.53 2.33 -0.16
C ARG A 36 3.26 0.84 0.05
N VAL A 37 2.78 0.15 -0.99
CA VAL A 37 2.57 -1.32 -0.99
C VAL A 37 3.87 -2.07 -0.69
N ALA A 38 4.98 -1.69 -1.33
CA ALA A 38 6.28 -2.31 -1.10
C ALA A 38 6.77 -2.11 0.35
N ALA A 39 6.57 -0.93 0.93
CA ALA A 39 6.91 -0.63 2.32
C ALA A 39 6.09 -1.50 3.29
N TYR A 40 4.78 -1.59 3.09
CA TYR A 40 3.90 -2.45 3.88
C TYR A 40 4.31 -3.93 3.81
N ALA A 41 4.55 -4.44 2.61
CA ALA A 41 4.99 -5.82 2.42
C ALA A 41 6.32 -6.11 3.14
N SER A 42 7.27 -5.17 3.07
CA SER A 42 8.55 -5.30 3.77
C SER A 42 8.38 -5.36 5.29
N GLU A 43 7.57 -4.48 5.86
CA GLU A 43 7.37 -4.44 7.33
C GLU A 43 6.61 -5.68 7.82
N ILE A 44 5.57 -6.11 7.10
CA ILE A 44 4.86 -7.37 7.41
C ILE A 44 5.83 -8.55 7.39
N ASN A 45 6.71 -8.65 6.38
CA ASN A 45 7.70 -9.72 6.31
C ASN A 45 8.72 -9.67 7.45
N ARG A 46 9.17 -8.46 7.82
CA ARG A 46 10.07 -8.26 8.97
C ARG A 46 9.42 -8.72 10.27
N LEU A 47 8.16 -8.35 10.52
CA LEU A 47 7.42 -8.75 11.70
C LEU A 47 7.16 -10.25 11.75
N LYS A 48 6.79 -10.87 10.61
CA LYS A 48 6.65 -12.34 10.52
C LYS A 48 7.95 -13.06 10.86
N ALA A 49 9.08 -12.55 10.38
CA ALA A 49 10.40 -13.10 10.73
C ALA A 49 10.72 -12.93 12.24
N LEU A 50 10.34 -11.80 12.84
CA LEU A 50 10.48 -11.56 14.27
C LEU A 50 9.62 -12.54 15.09
N VAL A 51 8.36 -12.74 14.71
CA VAL A 51 7.45 -13.71 15.35
C VAL A 51 8.06 -15.11 15.31
N ALA A 52 8.51 -15.57 14.14
CA ALA A 52 9.15 -16.87 14.00
C ALA A 52 10.42 -17.00 14.88
N LYS A 53 11.22 -15.93 14.98
CA LYS A 53 12.40 -15.90 15.86
C LYS A 53 12.00 -16.00 17.34
N LEU A 54 11.00 -15.23 17.77
CA LEU A 54 10.52 -15.23 19.15
C LEU A 54 9.93 -16.60 19.55
N GLN A 55 9.14 -17.23 18.67
CA GLN A 55 8.61 -18.56 18.87
C GLN A 55 9.72 -19.61 19.03
N ARG A 56 10.77 -19.56 18.19
CA ARG A 56 11.95 -20.43 18.35
C ARG A 56 12.68 -20.18 19.66
N MET A 57 12.81 -18.93 20.08
CA MET A 57 13.43 -18.58 21.36
C MET A 57 12.60 -19.01 22.57
N GLN A 58 11.31 -19.31 22.41
CA GLN A 58 10.47 -19.82 23.48
C GLN A 58 10.77 -21.30 23.79
N PHE A 59 11.22 -22.07 22.79
CA PHE A 59 11.77 -23.41 22.98
C PHE A 59 13.09 -23.31 23.77
N GLY A 60 13.16 -23.98 24.93
CA GLY A 60 14.37 -24.05 25.76
C GLY A 60 14.46 -23.02 26.91
N LYS A 61 13.47 -22.15 27.08
CA LYS A 61 13.41 -21.24 28.25
C LYS A 61 12.75 -21.93 29.44
N SER A 62 13.50 -22.12 30.52
CA SER A 62 13.02 -22.69 31.79
C SER A 62 12.27 -21.68 32.67
N SER A 63 12.44 -20.37 32.46
CA SER A 63 11.76 -19.33 33.24
C SER A 63 10.41 -18.95 32.63
N GLU A 64 9.36 -19.13 33.42
CA GLU A 64 7.98 -18.76 33.08
C GLU A 64 7.85 -17.27 32.69
N LYS A 65 8.47 -16.38 33.47
CA LYS A 65 8.50 -14.93 33.21
C LYS A 65 9.11 -14.58 31.85
N LEU A 66 10.14 -15.31 31.40
CA LEU A 66 10.74 -15.11 30.08
C LEU A 66 9.84 -15.65 28.96
N ARG A 67 9.08 -16.72 29.21
CA ARG A 67 8.09 -17.24 28.27
C ARG A 67 6.94 -16.25 28.10
N GLU A 68 6.41 -15.70 29.20
CA GLU A 68 5.34 -14.69 29.17
C GLU A 68 5.75 -13.44 28.40
N LYS A 69 6.96 -12.92 28.65
CA LYS A 69 7.47 -11.75 27.92
C LYS A 69 7.56 -12.02 26.42
N THR A 70 8.09 -13.17 26.02
CA THR A 70 8.16 -13.56 24.60
C THR A 70 6.78 -13.74 23.99
N GLN A 71 5.82 -14.34 24.71
CA GLN A 71 4.44 -14.48 24.26
C GLN A 71 3.78 -13.11 24.02
N ARG A 72 4.03 -12.14 24.92
CA ARG A 72 3.53 -10.78 24.76
C ARG A 72 4.09 -10.09 23.51
N GLN A 73 5.39 -10.21 23.26
CA GLN A 73 6.02 -9.65 22.06
C GLN A 73 5.50 -10.31 20.78
N VAL A 74 5.21 -11.61 20.81
CA VAL A 74 4.57 -12.30 19.68
C VAL A 74 3.19 -11.71 19.41
N ARG A 75 2.34 -11.56 20.43
CA ARG A 75 1.00 -10.96 20.28
C ARG A 75 1.06 -9.53 19.74
N GLU A 76 1.94 -8.69 20.28
CA GLU A 76 2.10 -7.30 19.82
C GLU A 76 2.55 -7.25 18.33
N ALA A 77 3.44 -8.16 17.92
CA ALA A 77 3.86 -8.25 16.52
C ALA A 77 2.76 -8.78 15.60
N GLU A 78 1.96 -9.75 16.06
CA GLU A 78 0.80 -10.29 15.33
C GLU A 78 -0.30 -9.24 15.16
N GLU A 79 -0.63 -8.48 16.21
CA GLU A 79 -1.56 -7.36 16.15
C GLU A 79 -1.09 -6.32 15.14
N ARG A 80 0.20 -5.95 15.15
CA ARG A 80 0.74 -5.00 14.19
C ARG A 80 0.71 -5.54 12.75
N ILE A 81 0.95 -6.84 12.54
CA ILE A 81 0.80 -7.47 11.22
C ILE A 81 -0.64 -7.33 10.74
N ASN A 82 -1.64 -7.61 11.58
CA ASN A 82 -3.04 -7.51 11.22
C ASN A 82 -3.42 -6.07 10.83
N THR A 83 -3.03 -5.08 11.65
CA THR A 83 -3.27 -3.67 11.33
C THR A 83 -2.64 -3.28 9.99
N LEU A 84 -1.39 -3.68 9.73
CA LEU A 84 -0.73 -3.36 8.45
C LEU A 84 -1.37 -4.07 7.26
N GLN A 85 -1.97 -5.25 7.46
CA GLN A 85 -2.70 -5.97 6.43
C GLN A 85 -4.04 -5.30 6.12
N GLU A 86 -4.75 -4.79 7.14
CA GLU A 86 -5.97 -4.00 6.99
C GLU A 86 -5.67 -2.68 6.26
N GLU A 87 -4.67 -1.91 6.73
CA GLU A 87 -4.22 -0.67 6.08
C GLU A 87 -3.83 -0.90 4.60
N LEU A 88 -3.16 -2.02 4.31
CA LEU A 88 -2.80 -2.41 2.95
C LEU A 88 -4.04 -2.77 2.11
N ALA A 89 -5.01 -3.48 2.68
CA ALA A 89 -6.25 -3.84 2.01
C ALA A 89 -7.10 -2.60 1.70
N GLU A 90 -7.19 -1.65 2.63
CA GLU A 90 -7.84 -0.35 2.40
C GLU A 90 -7.13 0.45 1.30
N THR A 91 -5.80 0.55 1.40
CA THR A 91 -4.93 1.19 0.40
C THR A 91 -5.12 0.63 -1.02
N LEU A 92 -5.41 -0.67 -1.15
CA LEU A 92 -5.68 -1.32 -2.43
C LEU A 92 -7.17 -1.25 -2.82
N GLY A 93 -8.08 -1.25 -1.84
CA GLY A 93 -9.53 -1.14 -2.03
C GLY A 93 -9.97 0.24 -2.51
N GLU A 94 -9.30 1.32 -2.06
CA GLU A 94 -9.45 2.68 -2.57
C GLU A 94 -9.21 2.78 -4.09
N GLN A 95 -8.45 1.87 -4.70
CA GLN A 95 -8.24 1.86 -6.15
C GLN A 95 -9.47 1.40 -6.95
N HIS A 96 -10.42 0.70 -6.33
CA HIS A 96 -11.53 0.08 -7.05
C HIS A 96 -12.77 0.98 -7.19
N ASP A 97 -12.68 2.24 -6.77
CA ASP A 97 -13.68 3.27 -7.05
C ASP A 97 -13.25 4.11 -8.28
N PRO A 98 -13.69 3.76 -9.51
CA PRO A 98 -13.33 4.46 -10.73
C PRO A 98 -14.00 5.84 -10.86
N ALA A 99 -14.70 6.33 -9.82
CA ALA A 99 -15.46 7.58 -9.85
C ALA A 99 -14.69 8.82 -9.35
N LEU A 100 -13.37 8.74 -9.14
CA LEU A 100 -12.58 9.91 -8.81
C LEU A 100 -11.98 10.56 -10.09
N PRO A 101 -12.46 11.76 -10.49
CA PRO A 101 -11.86 12.54 -11.56
C PRO A 101 -10.45 13.06 -11.22
#